data_AF-A0A815TGQ0-F1
#
_entry.id   AF-A0A815TGQ0-F1
#
_cell.length_a   1.000
_cell.length_b   1.000
_cell.length_c   1.000
_cell.angle_alpha   90.00
_cell.angle_beta   90.00
_cell.angle_gamma   90.00
#
_symmetry.space_group_name_H-M   'P 1'
#
loop_
_entity.id
_entity.type
_entity.pdbx_description
1 polymer ?
#
loop_
_entity_poly.entity_id
_entity_poly.type
_entity_poly.pdbx_seq_one_letter_code
_entity_poly.pdbx_strand_id
1 'polypeptide(L)' 'MFCKDSPVGVTVIGNGIPGNSPTQLKRPRGIVFDSAMNMYVCDT' A
#
# COMPACT_ATOMS: atom_id res chain seq x y z
N MET A 1 -15.41 -9.85 0.44
CA MET A 1 -14.56 -9.13 1.41
C MET A 1 -13.39 -10.06 1.69
N PHE A 2 -12.17 -9.67 1.30
CA PHE A 2 -10.94 -10.50 1.19
C PHE A 2 -11.07 -11.98 1.58
N CYS A 3 -11.34 -12.84 0.59
CA CYS A 3 -11.32 -14.27 0.79
C CYS A 3 -9.88 -14.77 0.69
N LYS A 4 -9.51 -15.71 1.56
CA LYS A 4 -8.29 -16.51 1.37
C LYS A 4 -8.29 -17.09 -0.05
N ASP A 5 -7.14 -17.01 -0.71
CA ASP A 5 -6.89 -17.51 -2.08
C ASP A 5 -7.73 -16.84 -3.19
N SER A 6 -8.19 -15.59 -2.96
CA SER A 6 -8.83 -14.78 -3.99
C SER A 6 -7.92 -14.60 -5.22
N PRO A 7 -8.40 -14.85 -6.46
CA PRO A 7 -7.64 -14.58 -7.68
C PRO A 7 -7.58 -13.09 -8.03
N VAL A 8 -8.39 -12.27 -7.36
CA VAL A 8 -8.46 -10.82 -7.56
C VAL A 8 -7.72 -10.11 -6.43
N GLY A 9 -6.74 -9.28 -6.81
CA GLY A 9 -6.06 -8.35 -5.91
C GLY A 9 -6.83 -7.04 -5.75
N VAL A 10 -6.60 -6.33 -4.65
CA VAL A 10 -7.16 -4.99 -4.40
C VAL A 10 -6.03 -4.04 -4.10
N THR A 11 -6.07 -2.85 -4.71
CA THR A 11 -5.16 -1.77 -4.37
C THR A 11 -5.55 -1.18 -3.02
N VAL A 12 -4.67 -1.29 -2.03
CA VAL A 12 -4.89 -0.77 -0.67
C VAL A 12 -4.32 0.64 -0.50
N ILE A 13 -3.26 0.97 -1.24
CA ILE A 13 -2.58 2.28 -1.18
C ILE A 13 -2.03 2.67 -2.55
N GLY A 14 -1.94 3.98 -2.80
CA GLY A 14 -1.52 4.54 -4.08
C GLY A 14 -2.67 4.60 -5.09
N ASN A 15 -2.49 5.43 -6.11
CA ASN A 15 -3.46 5.62 -7.20
C ASN A 15 -2.96 5.09 -8.56
N GLY A 16 -1.87 4.32 -8.57
CA GLY A 16 -1.25 3.79 -9.79
C GLY A 16 -0.40 4.79 -10.57
N ILE A 17 -0.25 6.03 -10.10
CA ILE A 17 0.56 7.07 -10.75
C ILE A 17 1.75 7.43 -9.84
N PRO A 18 3.01 7.33 -10.32
CA PRO A 18 4.17 7.73 -9.54
C PRO A 18 4.16 9.22 -9.16
N GLY A 19 4.45 9.54 -7.90
CA GLY A 19 4.51 10.94 -7.43
C GLY A 19 4.68 11.07 -5.92
N ASN A 20 4.79 12.31 -5.45
CA ASN A 20 5.04 12.64 -4.04
C ASN A 20 3.80 13.21 -3.31
N SER A 21 2.63 13.19 -3.97
CA SER A 21 1.39 13.65 -3.34
C SER A 21 0.92 12.64 -2.28
N PRO A 22 0.07 13.03 -1.30
CA PRO A 22 -0.36 12.14 -0.22
C PRO A 22 -1.04 10.82 -0.64
N THR A 23 -1.50 10.72 -1.89
CA THR A 23 -2.17 9.53 -2.45
C THR A 23 -1.35 8.80 -3.51
N GLN A 24 -0.11 9.23 -3.75
CA GLN A 24 0.80 8.67 -4.74
C GLN A 24 1.95 7.92 -4.06
N LEU A 25 2.54 6.97 -4.78
CA LEU A 25 3.77 6.30 -4.39
C LEU A 25 4.76 6.38 -5.53
N LYS A 26 6.02 6.78 -5.28
CA LYS A 26 7.03 6.96 -6.33
C LYS A 26 7.97 5.77 -6.46
N ARG A 27 8.56 5.33 -5.36
CA ARG A 27 9.50 4.19 -5.25
C ARG A 27 9.35 3.54 -3.85
N PRO A 28 8.19 2.90 -3.55
CA PRO A 28 8.00 2.24 -2.27
C PRO A 28 8.97 1.07 -2.12
N ARG A 29 9.70 0.99 -0.99
CA ARG A 29 10.74 -0.02 -0.74
C ARG A 29 10.49 -0.91 0.47
N GLY A 30 9.54 -0.54 1.32
CA GLY A 30 9.28 -1.27 2.57
C GLY A 30 7.86 -1.05 3.06
N ILE A 31 7.35 -2.05 3.76
CA ILE A 31 6.03 -2.04 4.41
C ILE A 31 6.22 -2.56 5.83
N VAL A 32 5.62 -1.86 6.80
CA VAL A 32 5.57 -2.30 8.21
C VAL A 32 4.18 -2.08 8.79
N PHE A 33 3.84 -2.86 9.80
CA PHE A 33 2.62 -2.71 10.58
C PHE A 33 2.96 -2.40 12.03
N ASP A 34 2.17 -1.53 12.67
CA ASP A 34 2.24 -1.33 14.13
C ASP A 34 1.33 -2.30 14.89
N SER A 35 1.33 -2.22 16.22
CA SER A 35 0.48 -3.06 17.08
C SER A 35 -1.01 -2.74 16.96
N ALA A 36 -1.40 -1.60 16.39
CA ALA A 36 -2.77 -1.22 16.11
C ALA A 36 -3.22 -1.62 14.68
N MET A 37 -2.36 -2.34 13.94
CA MET A 37 -2.55 -2.75 12.55
C MET A 37 -2.63 -1.59 11.54
N ASN A 38 -2.06 -0.43 11.86
CA ASN A 38 -1.84 0.61 10.85
C ASN A 38 -0.73 0.16 9.90
N MET A 39 -0.95 0.36 8.61
CA MET A 39 0.04 0.06 7.56
C MET A 39 0.85 1.31 7.24
N TYR A 40 2.18 1.17 7.23
CA TYR A 40 3.10 2.24 6.86
C TYR A 40 3.94 1.80 5.66
N VAL A 41 4.18 2.73 4.73
CA VAL A 41 4.97 2.50 3.52
C VAL A 41 6.15 3.47 3.49
N CYS A 42 7.36 2.93 3.32
CA CYS A 42 8.56 3.73 3.10
C CYS A 42 8.73 4.02 1.61
N ASP A 43 8.52 5.27 1.20
CA ASP A 43 8.58 5.74 -0.19
C ASP A 43 9.70 6.79 -0.37
N THR A 44 10.49 6.69 -1.46
CA THR A 44 11.71 7.52 -1.69
C THR A 44 11.72 8.25 -3.04
#